data_AF-A0A0F9VKI0-F1
#
_entry.id   AF-A0A0F9VKI0-F1
#
_cell.length_a   1.000
_cell.length_b   1.000
_cell.length_c   1.000
_cell.angle_alpha   90.00
_cell.angle_beta   90.00
_cell.angle_gamma   90.00
#
_symmetry.space_group_name_H-M   'P 1'
#
loop_
_entity.id
_entity.type
_entity.pdbx_description
1 polymer ?
#
loop_
_entity_poly.entity_id
_entity_poly.type
_entity_poly.pdbx_seq_one_letter_code
_entity_poly.pdbx_strand_id
1 'polypeptide(L)' 'MSANPTDRRENLQYVHDMLEQLKVVSGAREGSILGYLMDMARLETEQQIGSSAETSKKQ' A
#
# COMPACT_ATOMS: atom_id res chain seq x y z
N MET A 1 8.60 9.06 18.38
CA MET A 1 8.11 9.89 17.25
C MET A 1 6.66 9.53 17.03
N SER A 2 5.72 10.42 17.39
CA SER A 2 4.29 10.17 17.16
C SER A 2 4.01 10.40 15.68
N ALA A 3 3.66 9.33 14.96
CA ALA A 3 3.33 9.42 13.54
C ALA A 3 2.07 10.26 13.37
N ASN A 4 2.18 11.38 12.65
CA ASN A 4 1.04 12.21 12.31
C ASN A 4 0.12 11.40 11.36
N PRO A 5 -1.22 11.45 11.48
CA PRO A 5 -2.11 10.73 10.57
C PRO A 5 -1.90 11.12 9.09
N THR A 6 -1.47 12.35 8.81
CA THR A 6 -1.03 12.79 7.46
C THR A 6 0.18 11.98 6.98
N ASP A 7 1.22 11.88 7.80
CA ASP A 7 2.42 11.07 7.51
C ASP A 7 2.05 9.61 7.26
N ARG A 8 1.08 9.07 7.99
CA ARG A 8 0.64 7.68 7.79
C ARG A 8 0.00 7.46 6.42
N ARG A 9 -0.87 8.37 5.97
CA ARG A 9 -1.50 8.27 4.65
C ARG A 9 -0.47 8.41 3.53
N GLU A 10 0.45 9.37 3.66
CA GLU A 10 1.53 9.58 2.69
C GLU A 10 2.46 8.38 2.61
N ASN A 11 2.82 7.79 3.76
CA ASN A 11 3.63 6.57 3.82
C ASN A 11 2.91 5.38 3.17
N LEU A 12 1.61 5.22 3.39
CA LEU A 12 0.83 4.16 2.74
C LEU A 12 0.74 4.39 1.22
N GLN A 13 0.55 5.64 0.78
CA GLN A 13 0.56 5.95 -0.65
C GLN A 13 1.91 5.63 -1.29
N TYR A 14 3.01 6.01 -0.62
CA TYR A 14 4.36 5.68 -1.04
C TYR A 14 4.58 4.16 -1.16
N VAL A 15 4.15 3.38 -0.15
CA VAL A 15 4.24 1.91 -0.17
C VAL A 15 3.42 1.31 -1.31
N HIS A 16 2.20 1.80 -1.54
CA HIS A 16 1.35 1.36 -2.64
C HIS A 16 2.05 1.54 -4.00
N ASP A 17 2.62 2.71 -4.25
CA ASP A 17 3.29 3.03 -5.51
C ASP A 17 4.60 2.24 -5.68
N MET A 18 5.33 2.02 -4.57
CA MET A 18 6.52 1.18 -4.56
C MET A 18 6.22 -0.28 -4.92
N LEU A 19 5.09 -0.84 -4.49
CA LEU A 19 4.74 -2.24 -4.78
C LEU A 19 4.51 -2.47 -6.27
N GLU A 20 3.93 -1.49 -6.96
CA GLU A 20 3.77 -1.52 -8.42
C GLU A 20 5.13 -1.50 -9.13
N GLN A 21 6.04 -0.62 -8.70
CA GLN A 21 7.40 -0.57 -9.23
C GLN A 21 8.17 -1.86 -8.96
N LEU A 22 8.07 -2.39 -7.73
CA LEU A 22 8.75 -3.61 -7.30
C LEU A 22 8.31 -4.81 -8.14
N LYS A 23 7.03 -4.89 -8.48
CA LYS A 23 6.50 -5.93 -9.38
C LYS A 23 7.16 -5.87 -10.75
N VAL A 24 7.36 -4.67 -11.31
CA VAL A 24 8.04 -4.47 -12.59
C VAL A 24 9.53 -4.84 -12.51
N VAL A 25 10.26 -4.34 -11.51
CA VAL A 25 11.72 -4.51 -11.44
C VAL A 25 12.16 -5.90 -10.93
N SER A 26 11.31 -6.61 -10.20
CA SER A 26 11.64 -7.93 -9.65
C SER A 26 11.82 -9.01 -10.72
N GLY A 27 11.32 -8.79 -11.95
CA GLY A 27 11.33 -9.80 -13.01
C GLY A 27 10.57 -11.07 -12.62
N ALA A 28 9.65 -10.98 -11.66
CA ALA A 28 8.86 -12.10 -11.19
C ALA A 28 8.09 -12.72 -12.37
N ARG A 29 8.17 -14.05 -12.50
CA ARG A 29 7.41 -14.75 -13.55
C ARG A 29 5.92 -14.50 -13.36
N GLU A 30 5.21 -14.42 -14.47
CA GLU A 30 3.75 -14.37 -14.46
C GLU A 30 3.18 -15.58 -13.69
N GLY A 31 2.19 -15.35 -12.83
CA GLY A 31 1.62 -16.37 -11.96
C GLY A 31 2.53 -16.82 -10.81
N SER A 32 3.69 -16.21 -10.60
CA SER A 32 4.53 -16.50 -9.43
C SER A 32 3.86 -16.05 -8.13
N ILE A 33 4.16 -16.77 -7.05
CA ILE A 33 3.71 -16.41 -5.70
C ILE A 33 4.19 -15.00 -5.31
N LEU A 34 5.34 -14.57 -5.80
CA LEU A 34 5.88 -13.25 -5.52
C LEU A 34 5.01 -12.14 -6.12
N GLY A 35 4.59 -12.29 -7.39
CA GLY A 35 3.67 -11.35 -8.02
C GLY A 35 2.32 -11.30 -7.30
N TYR A 36 1.80 -12.46 -6.89
CA TYR A 36 0.56 -12.55 -6.10
C TYR A 36 0.69 -11.82 -4.75
N LEU A 37 1.79 -12.01 -4.02
CA LEU A 37 2.02 -11.35 -2.74
C LEU A 37 2.14 -9.83 -2.88
N MET A 38 2.77 -9.35 -3.96
CA MET A 38 2.83 -7.91 -4.25
C MET A 38 1.45 -7.32 -4.55
N ASP A 39 0.62 -8.03 -5.31
CA ASP A 39 -0.76 -7.62 -5.58
C ASP A 39 -1.60 -7.58 -4.30
N MET A 40 -1.47 -8.59 -3.44
CA MET A 40 -2.16 -8.64 -2.15
C MET A 40 -1.73 -7.49 -1.23
N ALA A 41 -0.44 -7.23 -1.11
CA ALA A 41 0.08 -6.13 -0.29
C ALA A 41 -0.41 -4.76 -0.80
N ARG A 42 -0.55 -4.60 -2.13
CA ARG A 42 -1.05 -3.37 -2.74
C ARG A 42 -2.53 -3.15 -2.38
N LEU A 43 -3.36 -4.19 -2.51
CA LEU A 43 -4.77 -4.15 -2.13
C LEU A 43 -4.97 -3.85 -0.64
N GLU A 44 -4.16 -4.47 0.24
CA GLU A 44 -4.22 -4.19 1.68
C GLU A 44 -3.87 -2.73 1.98
N THR A 45 -2.84 -2.21 1.32
CA THR A 45 -2.42 -0.81 1.49
C THR A 45 -3.51 0.16 1.01
N GLU A 46 -4.15 -0.13 -0.13
CA GLU A 46 -5.29 0.65 -0.65
C GLU A 46 -6.48 0.67 0.35
N GLN A 47 -6.81 -0.48 0.94
CA GLN A 47 -7.84 -0.57 1.98
C GLN A 47 -7.48 0.25 3.23
N GLN A 48 -6.21 0.25 3.63
CA GLN A 48 -5.75 1.05 4.78
C GLN A 48 -5.80 2.56 4.50
N ILE A 49 -5.51 2.99 3.27
CA ILE A 49 -5.66 4.39 2.84
C ILE A 49 -7.14 4.81 2.88
N GLY A 50 -8.04 3.94 2.39
CA GLY A 50 -9.49 4.17 2.39
C GLY A 50 -10.08 4.27 3.81
N SER A 51 -9.76 3.32 4.68
CA SER A 51 -10.24 3.28 6.08
C SER A 51 -9.70 4.43 6.96
N SER A 52 -8.49 4.91 6.67
CA SER A 52 -7.93 6.10 7.34
C SER A 52 -8.68 7.39 6.97
N ALA A 53 -9.35 7.44 5.80
CA ALA A 53 -10.17 8.58 5.40
C ALA A 53 -11.52 8.61 6.14
N GLU A 54 -12.08 7.45 6.50
CA GLU A 54 -13.38 7.36 7.19
C GLU A 54 -13.30 7.69 8.68
N THR A 55 -12.18 7.37 9.33
CA THR A 55 -11.96 7.68 10.76
C THR A 55 -11.81 9.17 11.04
N SER A 56 -11.33 9.96 10.07
CA SER A 56 -11.25 11.44 10.18
C SER A 56 -12.60 12.15 10.00
N LYS A 57 -13.66 11.45 9.60
CA LYS A 57 -15.00 12.04 9.35
C LYS A 57 -15.97 11.90 10.53
N LYS A 58 -15.54 11.27 11.62
CA LYS A 58 -16.35 10.99 12.83
C LYS A 58 -15.88 11.73 14.09
N GLN A 59 -14.95 12.68 13.98
CA GLN A 59 -14.59 13.61 15.06
C GLN A 59 -15.19 14.99 14.84
#